data_AF-A0A3A5IAR1-F1
#
_entry.id   AF-A0A3A5IAR1-F1
#
_cell.length_a   1.000
_cell.length_b   1.000
_cell.length_c   1.000
_cell.angle_alpha   90.00
_cell.angle_beta   90.00
_cell.angle_gamma   90.00
#
_symmetry.space_group_name_H-M   'P 1'
#
loop_
_entity.id
_entity.type
_entity.pdbx_description
1 polymer ?
#
loop_
_entity_poly.entity_id
_entity_poly.type
_entity_poly.pdbx_seq_one_letter_code
_entity_poly.pdbx_strand_id
1 'polypeptide(L)'
;MCDFSHDELVKLAWTLYEKAVNQAALAPFMHPRVLHPFSAQNLLAYLAYKNNIHSKFATTLRNRGLCLSSEQYVIQSLRTLCSHLDSFPPPSPPSQEVHALSRERSEDVFGKRRYPNLPHVMVTLDSQMASPSAIKRFLLNGMSIARINCAYGEASAWKKVIDAIRCAEDQLRRKGEYEEKKCQIYMDLSGPKIRIGPLQKTTYPLKLGIKKDRFGRPLEKKKGLISWQPTTTKRLYDEEYDFILHTCPCEQFRHFSEGDFLYFIDLRNKRRKFLITEISPAV
;
A
#
# COMPACT_ATOMS: atom_id res chain seq x y z
N MET A 1 12.87 41.55 -14.30
CA MET A 1 12.78 41.17 -12.87
C MET A 1 14.18 41.25 -12.30
N CYS A 2 14.45 42.04 -11.26
CA CYS A 2 15.81 42.18 -10.73
C CYS A 2 16.32 40.83 -10.21
N ASP A 3 17.33 40.29 -10.89
CA ASP A 3 18.15 39.19 -10.41
C ASP A 3 18.97 39.65 -9.20
N PHE A 4 19.28 38.72 -8.30
CA PHE A 4 20.17 39.02 -7.17
C PHE A 4 21.54 39.48 -7.69
N SER A 5 22.07 40.53 -7.07
CA SER A 5 23.49 40.89 -7.18
C SER A 5 24.37 39.73 -6.68
N HIS A 6 25.64 39.72 -7.09
CA HIS A 6 26.58 38.70 -6.62
C HIS A 6 26.69 38.73 -5.08
N ASP A 7 26.83 39.90 -4.47
CA ASP A 7 26.92 40.06 -3.02
C ASP A 7 25.69 39.54 -2.27
N GLU A 8 24.49 39.73 -2.83
CA GLU A 8 23.27 39.16 -2.25
C GLU A 8 23.27 37.63 -2.31
N LEU A 9 23.77 37.04 -3.41
CA LEU A 9 23.89 35.58 -3.51
C LEU A 9 24.88 35.02 -2.49
N VAL A 10 26.03 35.69 -2.31
CA VAL A 10 27.04 35.33 -1.32
C VAL A 10 26.44 35.35 0.09
N LYS A 11 25.77 36.45 0.46
CA LYS A 11 25.14 36.61 1.79
C LYS A 11 24.08 35.54 2.06
N LEU A 12 23.24 35.25 1.07
CA LEU A 12 22.19 34.23 1.19
C LEU A 12 22.78 32.81 1.30
N ALA A 13 23.78 32.48 0.48
CA ALA A 13 24.47 31.19 0.56
C ALA A 13 25.15 30.99 1.93
N TRP A 14 25.85 32.02 2.42
CA TRP A 14 26.49 32.01 3.73
C TRP A 14 25.48 31.81 4.86
N THR A 15 24.37 32.57 4.84
CA THR A 15 23.33 32.47 5.85
C THR A 15 22.70 31.07 5.88
N LEU A 16 22.49 30.45 4.71
CA LEU A 16 22.01 29.07 4.63
C LEU A 16 23.02 28.08 5.21
N TYR A 17 24.31 28.25 4.88
CA TYR A 17 25.39 27.44 5.43
C TYR A 17 25.44 27.51 6.96
N GLU A 18 25.47 28.72 7.51
CA GLU A 18 25.56 28.97 8.96
C GLU A 18 24.37 28.37 9.70
N LYS A 19 23.15 28.59 9.20
CA LYS A 19 21.93 27.98 9.77
C LYS A 19 21.99 26.45 9.75
N ALA A 20 22.47 25.86 8.66
CA ALA A 20 22.58 24.41 8.55
C ALA A 20 23.60 23.82 9.54
N VAL A 21 24.77 24.45 9.69
CA VAL A 21 25.81 24.03 10.65
C VAL A 21 25.31 24.18 12.09
N ASN A 22 24.75 25.33 12.44
CA ASN A 22 24.24 25.60 13.78
C ASN A 22 23.12 24.60 14.15
N GLN A 23 22.21 24.31 13.22
CA GLN A 23 21.15 23.34 13.48
C GLN A 23 21.69 21.91 13.61
N ALA A 24 22.66 21.51 12.78
CA ALA A 24 23.29 20.20 12.88
C ALA A 24 24.01 19.99 14.23
N ALA A 25 24.64 21.03 14.77
CA ALA A 25 25.30 20.98 16.07
C ALA A 25 24.34 20.69 17.24
N LEU A 26 23.02 20.90 17.06
CA LEU A 26 21.99 20.58 18.06
C LEU A 26 21.62 19.09 18.10
N ALA A 27 22.18 18.25 17.22
CA ALA A 27 21.87 16.83 17.20
C ALA A 27 22.17 16.21 18.58
N PRO A 28 21.18 15.53 19.21
CA PRO A 28 21.37 14.97 20.53
C PRO A 28 22.44 13.88 20.51
N PHE A 29 23.24 13.81 21.57
CA PHE A 29 24.36 12.86 21.67
C PHE A 29 23.91 11.41 21.87
N MET A 30 22.67 11.19 22.31
CA MET A 30 22.18 9.84 22.63
C MET A 30 21.52 9.20 21.41
N HIS A 31 22.32 8.44 20.66
CA HIS A 31 21.79 7.48 19.70
C HIS A 31 22.31 6.07 20.02
N PRO A 32 21.53 5.01 19.73
CA PRO A 32 21.93 3.63 20.04
C PRO A 32 23.20 3.16 19.34
N ARG A 33 23.70 3.87 18.32
CA ARG A 33 24.84 3.46 17.50
C ARG A 33 25.72 4.66 17.13
N VAL A 34 27.03 4.42 17.06
CA VAL A 34 28.11 5.41 16.83
C VAL A 34 27.91 6.25 15.55
N LEU A 35 27.27 5.70 14.52
CA LEU A 35 27.11 6.35 13.21
C LEU A 35 25.78 7.10 13.03
N HIS A 36 24.85 7.01 13.98
CA HIS A 36 23.56 7.71 13.93
C HIS A 36 23.65 9.24 14.07
N PRO A 37 24.60 9.81 14.83
CA PRO A 37 24.79 11.25 14.92
C PRO A 37 24.95 11.93 13.56
N PHE A 38 25.70 11.34 12.61
CA PHE A 38 25.88 11.93 11.27
C PHE A 38 24.59 12.09 10.49
N SER A 39 23.69 11.10 10.58
CA SER A 39 22.39 11.17 9.90
C SER A 39 21.45 12.15 10.57
N ALA A 40 21.48 12.24 11.91
CA ALA A 40 20.73 13.25 12.65
C ALA A 40 21.22 14.66 12.30
N GLN A 41 22.54 14.88 12.29
CA GLN A 41 23.17 16.12 11.87
C GLN A 41 22.78 16.51 10.44
N ASN A 42 22.87 15.59 9.48
CA ASN A 42 22.47 15.87 8.10
C ASN A 42 20.96 16.13 7.98
N LEU A 43 20.10 15.43 8.72
CA LEU A 43 18.66 15.69 8.74
C LEU A 43 18.35 17.08 9.32
N LEU A 44 19.01 17.46 10.41
CA LEU A 44 18.84 18.78 11.02
C LEU A 44 19.35 19.90 10.10
N ALA A 45 20.49 19.71 9.45
CA ALA A 45 20.99 20.60 8.41
C ALA A 45 20.01 20.71 7.23
N TYR A 46 19.46 19.57 6.79
CA TYR A 46 18.47 19.51 5.71
C TYR A 46 17.20 20.27 6.06
N LEU A 47 16.67 20.11 7.29
CA LEU A 47 15.49 20.84 7.76
C LEU A 47 15.76 22.34 7.84
N ALA A 48 16.91 22.75 8.38
CA ALA A 48 17.30 24.15 8.39
C ALA A 48 17.40 24.72 6.97
N TYR A 49 18.03 23.99 6.06
CA TYR A 49 18.10 24.36 4.65
C TYR A 49 16.70 24.52 4.01
N LYS A 50 15.83 23.49 4.12
CA LYS A 50 14.49 23.50 3.51
C LYS A 50 13.59 24.59 4.08
N ASN A 51 13.71 24.91 5.37
CA ASN A 51 12.93 25.96 6.00
C ASN A 51 13.40 27.38 5.64
N ASN A 52 14.61 27.53 5.10
CA ASN A 52 15.21 28.86 4.84
C ASN A 52 15.52 29.12 3.37
N ILE A 53 15.47 28.12 2.48
CA ILE A 53 15.70 28.34 1.05
C ILE A 53 14.51 29.08 0.41
N HIS A 54 14.80 30.20 -0.24
CA HIS A 54 13.84 30.95 -1.04
C HIS A 54 13.79 30.44 -2.49
N SER A 55 12.58 30.33 -3.05
CA SER A 55 12.36 29.88 -4.44
C SER A 55 13.09 30.76 -5.46
N LYS A 56 13.04 32.09 -5.30
CA LYS A 56 13.73 33.04 -6.17
C LYS A 56 15.25 32.82 -6.15
N PHE A 57 15.83 32.58 -4.97
CA PHE A 57 17.26 32.30 -4.81
C PHE A 57 17.65 31.01 -5.52
N ALA A 58 16.89 29.92 -5.29
CA ALA A 58 17.12 28.64 -5.94
C ALA A 58 17.01 28.72 -7.48
N THR A 59 16.04 29.45 -8.00
CA THR A 59 15.90 29.68 -9.45
C THR A 59 17.06 30.49 -10.01
N THR A 60 17.51 31.53 -9.29
CA THR A 60 18.65 32.36 -9.73
C THR A 60 19.93 31.55 -9.79
N LEU A 61 20.20 30.71 -8.77
CA LEU A 61 21.34 29.79 -8.79
C LEU A 61 21.28 28.85 -10.00
N ARG A 62 20.11 28.23 -10.24
CA ARG A 62 19.91 27.33 -11.37
C ARG A 62 20.15 28.01 -12.72
N ASN A 63 19.67 29.24 -12.89
CA ASN A 63 19.89 30.02 -14.11
C ASN A 63 21.38 30.35 -14.33
N ARG A 64 22.19 30.37 -13.26
CA ARG A 64 23.65 30.51 -13.31
C ARG A 64 24.41 29.18 -13.36
N GLY A 65 23.72 28.05 -13.55
CA GLY A 65 24.33 26.72 -13.59
C GLY A 65 24.76 26.16 -12.23
N LEU A 66 24.41 26.83 -11.12
CA LEU A 66 24.68 26.36 -9.77
C LEU A 66 23.49 25.55 -9.24
N CYS A 67 23.74 24.32 -8.79
CA CYS A 67 22.70 23.43 -8.29
C CYS A 67 22.98 22.98 -6.86
N LEU A 68 22.01 23.20 -5.98
CA LEU A 68 21.97 22.64 -4.63
C LEU A 68 21.13 21.36 -4.64
N SER A 69 21.73 20.24 -5.06
CA SER A 69 21.00 18.98 -5.28
C SER A 69 21.21 17.92 -4.20
N SER A 70 22.20 18.03 -3.32
CA SER A 70 22.50 16.93 -2.41
C SER A 70 21.71 17.01 -1.11
N GLU A 71 20.73 16.12 -0.98
CA GLU A 71 20.07 15.85 0.31
C GLU A 71 20.94 14.96 1.22
N GLN A 72 21.96 14.31 0.65
CA GLN A 72 22.86 13.39 1.36
C GLN A 72 24.01 14.11 2.08
N TYR A 73 24.44 15.26 1.54
CA TYR A 73 25.59 16.02 2.01
C TYR A 73 25.27 17.52 2.06
N VAL A 74 24.29 17.91 2.88
CA VAL A 74 23.72 19.27 2.84
C VAL A 74 24.77 20.33 3.19
N ILE A 75 25.48 20.18 4.31
CA ILE A 75 26.49 21.15 4.74
C ILE A 75 27.64 21.26 3.72
N GLN A 76 28.13 20.13 3.22
CA GLN A 76 29.19 20.12 2.21
C GLN A 76 28.73 20.79 0.91
N SER A 77 27.48 20.56 0.48
CA SER A 77 26.95 21.18 -0.74
C SER A 77 26.76 22.68 -0.60
N LEU A 78 26.31 23.15 0.58
CA LEU A 78 26.22 24.58 0.90
C LEU A 78 27.61 25.22 0.96
N ARG A 79 28.59 24.53 1.55
CA ARG A 79 30.00 24.96 1.54
C ARG A 79 30.53 25.10 0.12
N THR A 80 30.33 24.08 -0.73
CA THR A 80 30.73 24.11 -2.14
C THR A 80 30.05 25.25 -2.89
N LEU A 81 28.77 25.50 -2.64
CA LEU A 81 28.08 26.66 -3.19
C LEU A 81 28.75 27.97 -2.77
N CYS A 82 29.03 28.16 -1.47
CA CYS A 82 29.73 29.34 -0.99
C CYS A 82 31.07 29.50 -1.72
N SER A 83 31.84 28.41 -1.88
CA SER A 83 33.14 28.46 -2.57
C SER A 83 33.03 28.82 -4.05
N HIS A 84 31.98 28.38 -4.75
CA HIS A 84 31.70 28.82 -6.13
C HIS A 84 31.24 30.28 -6.24
N LEU A 85 30.86 30.89 -5.12
CA LEU A 85 30.52 32.31 -5.00
C LEU A 85 31.66 33.08 -4.33
N ASP A 86 32.90 32.58 -4.39
CA ASP A 86 34.10 33.22 -3.84
C ASP A 86 34.04 33.49 -2.32
N SER A 87 33.28 32.67 -1.60
CA SER A 87 33.12 32.73 -0.14
C SER A 87 33.55 31.43 0.53
N PHE A 88 34.42 31.52 1.53
CA PHE A 88 35.09 30.34 2.09
C PHE A 88 34.73 30.13 3.57
N PRO A 89 33.59 29.48 3.88
CA PRO A 89 33.24 29.17 5.27
C PRO A 89 34.24 28.20 5.93
N PRO A 90 34.26 28.07 7.27
CA PRO A 90 35.13 27.11 7.96
C PRO A 90 34.74 25.66 7.66
N PRO A 91 35.69 24.70 7.63
CA PRO A 91 35.40 23.29 7.34
C PRO A 91 34.43 22.69 8.36
N SER A 92 33.47 21.90 7.86
CA SER A 92 32.59 21.09 8.69
C SER A 92 33.23 19.72 8.97
N PRO A 93 32.79 18.97 10.01
CA PRO A 93 33.24 17.61 10.25
C PRO A 93 33.08 16.73 8.99
N PRO A 94 33.97 15.74 8.79
CA PRO A 94 33.97 14.91 7.61
C PRO A 94 32.64 14.18 7.49
N SER A 95 32.06 14.21 6.30
CA SER A 95 30.91 13.38 5.98
C SER A 95 31.37 11.93 5.82
N GLN A 96 30.80 11.01 6.60
CA GLN A 96 30.99 9.59 6.39
C GLN A 96 30.51 9.19 4.98
N GLU A 97 31.07 8.14 4.39
CA GLU A 97 30.57 7.58 3.13
C GLU A 97 29.11 7.13 3.28
N VAL A 98 28.17 7.94 2.78
CA VAL A 98 26.72 7.72 2.92
C VAL A 98 26.32 6.37 2.31
N HIS A 99 26.98 5.94 1.25
CA HIS A 99 26.71 4.65 0.61
C HIS A 99 27.11 3.45 1.46
N ALA A 100 28.27 3.49 2.13
CA ALA A 100 28.70 2.44 3.02
C ALA A 100 27.74 2.32 4.23
N LEU A 101 27.40 3.47 4.83
CA LEU A 101 26.46 3.54 5.95
C LEU A 101 25.04 3.08 5.57
N SER A 102 24.57 3.47 4.38
CA SER A 102 23.26 3.04 3.87
C SER A 102 23.24 1.53 3.64
N ARG A 103 24.33 0.93 3.16
CA ARG A 103 24.45 -0.51 2.96
C ARG A 103 24.41 -1.26 4.29
N GLU A 104 25.26 -0.86 5.24
CA GLU A 104 25.33 -1.47 6.58
C GLU A 104 23.95 -1.47 7.25
N ARG A 105 23.27 -0.32 7.28
CA ARG A 105 21.94 -0.20 7.88
C ARG A 105 20.86 -0.97 7.13
N SER A 106 20.98 -1.07 5.81
CA SER A 106 20.06 -1.90 5.02
C SER A 106 20.22 -3.37 5.40
N GLU A 107 21.44 -3.85 5.59
CA GLU A 107 21.71 -5.21 6.07
C GLU A 107 21.23 -5.43 7.51
N ASP A 108 21.33 -4.42 8.38
CA ASP A 108 20.79 -4.49 9.75
C ASP A 108 19.26 -4.66 9.77
N VAL A 109 18.55 -3.90 8.93
CA VAL A 109 17.08 -3.86 8.93
C VAL A 109 16.50 -5.01 8.10
N PHE A 110 17.05 -5.25 6.91
CA PHE A 110 16.50 -6.20 5.94
C PHE A 110 17.24 -7.53 5.90
N GLY A 111 18.32 -7.67 6.67
CA GLY A 111 19.21 -8.82 6.64
C GLY A 111 20.20 -8.75 5.49
N LYS A 112 21.30 -9.50 5.62
CA LYS A 112 22.27 -9.67 4.54
C LYS A 112 21.70 -10.60 3.46
N ARG A 113 21.83 -10.21 2.20
CA ARG A 113 21.55 -11.09 1.04
C ARG A 113 22.77 -11.86 0.60
N ARG A 114 22.53 -13.05 0.03
CA ARG A 114 23.58 -13.78 -0.69
C ARG A 114 24.08 -13.03 -1.91
N TYR A 115 23.16 -12.42 -2.67
CA TYR A 115 23.46 -11.67 -3.89
C TYR A 115 23.25 -10.16 -3.63
N PRO A 116 24.32 -9.40 -3.34
CA PRO A 116 24.20 -7.98 -2.95
C PRO A 116 23.60 -7.09 -4.03
N ASN A 117 23.68 -7.52 -5.30
CA ASN A 117 23.16 -6.77 -6.45
C ASN A 117 21.65 -6.96 -6.65
N LEU A 118 21.01 -7.91 -5.95
CA LEU A 118 19.57 -8.16 -6.08
C LEU A 118 18.79 -7.42 -4.98
N PRO A 119 17.67 -6.77 -5.33
CA PRO A 119 16.85 -6.04 -4.36
C PRO A 119 16.12 -6.98 -3.41
N HIS A 120 15.88 -6.54 -2.17
CA HIS A 120 14.99 -7.25 -1.24
C HIS A 120 13.56 -7.34 -1.79
N VAL A 121 13.01 -8.56 -1.84
CA VAL A 121 11.61 -8.79 -2.19
C VAL A 121 10.81 -8.94 -0.91
N MET A 122 9.88 -8.01 -0.70
CA MET A 122 8.92 -8.03 0.39
C MET A 122 7.57 -8.51 -0.11
N VAL A 123 7.04 -9.58 0.49
CA VAL A 123 5.72 -10.13 0.17
C VAL A 123 4.79 -9.85 1.34
N THR A 124 3.63 -9.26 1.07
CA THR A 124 2.58 -9.09 2.08
C THR A 124 1.80 -10.39 2.19
N LEU A 125 1.83 -11.01 3.37
CA LEU A 125 1.14 -12.26 3.65
C LEU A 125 -0.14 -11.99 4.43
N ASP A 126 -1.25 -12.47 3.89
CA ASP A 126 -2.46 -12.68 4.65
C ASP A 126 -2.54 -14.15 5.15
N SER A 127 -3.46 -14.42 6.08
CA SER A 127 -3.63 -15.76 6.64
C SER A 127 -4.15 -16.80 5.62
N GLN A 128 -4.76 -16.38 4.52
CA GLN A 128 -5.28 -17.26 3.47
C GLN A 128 -4.18 -17.66 2.46
N MET A 129 -3.20 -16.78 2.23
CA MET A 129 -2.06 -16.97 1.33
C MET A 129 -0.91 -17.74 1.99
N ALA A 130 -0.89 -17.83 3.33
CA ALA A 130 0.18 -18.45 4.10
C ALA A 130 0.12 -19.99 4.18
N SER A 131 -0.35 -20.67 3.12
CA SER A 131 -0.27 -22.13 3.06
C SER A 131 1.20 -22.59 2.97
N PRO A 132 1.58 -23.75 3.55
CA PRO A 132 2.98 -24.21 3.54
C PRO A 132 3.58 -24.35 2.13
N SER A 133 2.77 -24.73 1.13
CA SER A 133 3.23 -24.85 -0.26
C SER A 133 3.46 -23.48 -0.90
N ALA A 134 2.59 -22.50 -0.65
CA ALA A 134 2.76 -21.13 -1.13
C ALA A 134 4.01 -20.48 -0.52
N ILE A 135 4.20 -20.61 0.80
CA ILE A 135 5.36 -20.05 1.50
C ILE A 135 6.68 -20.59 0.93
N LYS A 136 6.79 -21.90 0.69
CA LYS A 136 7.97 -22.49 0.03
C LYS A 136 8.23 -21.88 -1.34
N ARG A 137 7.18 -21.75 -2.16
CA ARG A 137 7.30 -21.12 -3.48
C ARG A 137 7.76 -19.67 -3.36
N PHE A 138 7.25 -18.89 -2.41
CA PHE A 138 7.70 -17.52 -2.21
C PHE A 138 9.18 -17.44 -1.83
N LEU A 139 9.64 -18.29 -0.90
CA LEU A 139 11.05 -18.36 -0.50
C LEU A 139 11.96 -18.71 -1.68
N LEU A 140 11.62 -19.77 -2.44
CA LEU A 140 12.38 -20.20 -3.62
C LEU A 140 12.41 -19.16 -4.74
N ASN A 141 11.39 -18.30 -4.83
CA ASN A 141 11.31 -17.21 -5.81
C ASN A 141 11.81 -15.87 -5.26
N GLY A 142 12.60 -15.89 -4.17
CA GLY A 142 13.38 -14.73 -3.74
C GLY A 142 12.73 -13.82 -2.70
N MET A 143 11.59 -14.23 -2.10
CA MET A 143 11.04 -13.54 -0.92
C MET A 143 12.08 -13.54 0.21
N SER A 144 12.55 -12.34 0.58
CA SER A 144 13.47 -12.15 1.70
C SER A 144 12.82 -11.47 2.90
N ILE A 145 11.65 -10.86 2.71
CA ILE A 145 10.90 -10.20 3.78
C ILE A 145 9.42 -10.61 3.68
N ALA A 146 8.89 -11.16 4.76
CA ALA A 146 7.47 -11.41 4.92
C ALA A 146 6.85 -10.24 5.70
N ARG A 147 5.98 -9.46 5.06
CA ARG A 147 5.19 -8.41 5.71
C ARG A 147 3.87 -9.01 6.21
N ILE A 148 3.62 -8.90 7.50
CA ILE A 148 2.35 -9.31 8.13
C ILE A 148 1.58 -8.03 8.48
N ASN A 149 0.43 -7.81 7.82
CA ASN A 149 -0.41 -6.64 8.07
C ASN A 149 -1.24 -6.85 9.34
N CYS A 150 -0.83 -6.22 10.44
CA CYS A 150 -1.48 -6.34 11.75
C CYS A 150 -2.77 -5.51 11.87
N ALA A 151 -3.23 -4.84 10.80
CA ALA A 151 -4.55 -4.22 10.79
C ALA A 151 -5.70 -5.22 10.63
N TYR A 152 -5.38 -6.48 10.30
CA TYR A 152 -6.32 -7.57 10.11
C TYR A 152 -5.83 -8.84 10.81
N GLY A 153 -6.77 -9.62 11.33
CA GLY A 153 -6.47 -10.83 12.09
C GLY A 153 -6.03 -10.55 13.52
N GLU A 154 -5.52 -11.60 14.15
CA GLU A 154 -5.14 -11.63 15.56
C GLU A 154 -3.78 -12.31 15.74
N ALA A 155 -3.19 -12.19 16.93
CA ALA A 155 -1.87 -12.72 17.24
C ALA A 155 -1.72 -14.22 16.90
N SER A 156 -2.78 -15.01 17.10
CA SER A 156 -2.80 -16.45 16.78
C SER A 156 -2.59 -16.70 15.27
N ALA A 157 -3.25 -15.91 14.42
CA ALA A 157 -3.16 -16.01 12.97
C ALA A 157 -1.78 -15.57 12.48
N TRP A 158 -1.25 -14.47 13.00
CA TRP A 158 0.10 -14.00 12.66
C TRP A 158 1.15 -15.03 13.06
N LYS A 159 1.04 -15.63 14.25
CA LYS A 159 1.96 -16.68 14.71
C LYS A 159 1.98 -17.89 13.78
N LYS A 160 0.81 -18.32 13.27
CA LYS A 160 0.73 -19.40 12.27
C LYS A 160 1.51 -19.06 10.99
N VAL A 161 1.43 -17.82 10.50
CA VAL A 161 2.21 -17.38 9.33
C VAL A 161 3.70 -17.42 9.64
N ILE A 162 4.11 -16.92 10.81
CA ILE A 162 5.51 -16.93 11.25
C ILE A 162 6.05 -18.37 11.32
N ASP A 163 5.29 -19.28 11.93
CA ASP A 163 5.69 -20.68 12.08
C ASP A 163 5.75 -21.42 10.73
N ALA A 164 4.82 -21.13 9.82
CA ALA A 164 4.85 -21.65 8.47
C ALA A 164 6.11 -21.21 7.70
N ILE A 165 6.53 -19.94 7.84
CA ILE A 165 7.78 -19.44 7.27
C ILE A 165 8.98 -20.19 7.86
N ARG A 166 9.11 -20.26 9.19
CA ARG A 166 10.25 -20.92 9.84
C ARG A 166 10.34 -22.40 9.48
N CYS A 167 9.20 -23.10 9.48
CA CYS A 167 9.13 -24.49 9.06
C CYS A 167 9.55 -24.69 7.59
N ALA A 168 9.09 -23.82 6.69
CA ALA A 168 9.48 -23.87 5.28
C ALA A 168 10.97 -23.61 5.08
N GLU A 169 11.55 -22.61 5.77
CA GLU A 169 12.99 -22.34 5.73
C GLU A 169 13.81 -23.56 6.18
N ASP A 170 13.45 -24.18 7.30
CA ASP A 170 14.16 -25.34 7.82
C ASP A 170 14.05 -26.55 6.89
N GLN A 171 12.87 -26.80 6.32
CA GLN A 171 12.67 -27.88 5.36
C GLN A 171 13.48 -27.68 4.07
N LEU A 172 13.47 -26.48 3.51
CA LEU A 172 14.23 -26.18 2.30
C LEU A 172 15.75 -26.19 2.56
N ARG A 173 16.19 -25.71 3.72
CA ARG A 173 17.61 -25.73 4.11
C ARG A 173 18.13 -27.16 4.27
N ARG A 174 17.35 -28.06 4.88
CA ARG A 174 17.69 -29.50 4.98
C ARG A 174 17.84 -30.18 3.61
N LYS A 175 17.14 -29.66 2.59
CA LYS A 175 17.23 -30.14 1.21
C LYS A 175 18.33 -29.46 0.38
N GLY A 176 19.00 -28.45 0.92
CA GLY A 176 19.96 -27.63 0.17
C GLY A 176 19.32 -26.71 -0.88
N GLU A 177 18.01 -26.49 -0.81
CA GLU A 177 17.25 -25.67 -1.78
C GLU A 177 17.10 -24.21 -1.33
N TYR A 178 17.51 -23.87 -0.10
CA TYR A 178 17.40 -22.52 0.45
C TYR A 178 18.70 -22.10 1.12
N GLU A 179 19.35 -21.15 0.46
CA GLU A 179 20.70 -20.69 0.80
C GLU A 179 20.71 -19.32 1.49
N GLU A 180 19.56 -18.64 1.53
CA GLU A 180 19.45 -17.40 2.30
C GLU A 180 19.51 -17.71 3.81
N LYS A 181 20.18 -16.83 4.56
CA LYS A 181 20.35 -17.02 6.00
C LYS A 181 18.99 -17.06 6.70
N LYS A 182 18.10 -16.12 6.36
CA LYS A 182 16.78 -15.95 6.97
C LYS A 182 15.90 -14.97 6.19
N CYS A 183 14.62 -15.28 6.07
CA CYS A 183 13.55 -14.38 5.67
C CYS A 183 13.14 -13.53 6.88
N GLN A 184 13.30 -12.21 6.74
CA GLN A 184 12.91 -11.26 7.77
C GLN A 184 11.39 -11.19 7.89
N ILE A 185 10.92 -10.91 9.09
CA ILE A 185 9.48 -10.74 9.35
C ILE A 185 9.25 -9.30 9.75
N TYR A 186 8.47 -8.59 8.94
CA TYR A 186 8.06 -7.22 9.18
C TYR A 186 6.62 -7.19 9.67
N MET A 187 6.44 -6.85 10.95
CA MET A 187 5.13 -6.68 11.57
C MET A 187 4.62 -5.26 11.29
N ASP A 188 3.70 -5.14 10.34
CA ASP A 188 3.15 -3.85 9.90
C ASP A 188 1.97 -3.45 10.78
N LEU A 189 2.25 -2.61 11.77
CA LEU A 189 1.27 -2.13 12.75
C LEU A 189 0.21 -1.26 12.08
N SER A 190 -1.04 -1.41 12.53
CA SER A 190 -2.19 -0.73 11.92
C SER A 190 -2.14 0.80 12.02
N GLY A 191 -1.50 1.32 13.06
CA GLY A 191 -1.46 2.75 13.36
C GLY A 191 -2.85 3.33 13.70
N PRO A 192 -2.95 4.66 13.90
CA PRO A 192 -4.20 5.33 14.20
C PRO A 192 -5.09 5.43 12.96
N LYS A 193 -5.86 4.38 12.65
CA LYS A 193 -6.81 4.39 11.51
C LYS A 193 -8.12 5.03 11.89
N ILE A 194 -8.54 6.05 11.15
CA ILE A 194 -9.92 6.55 11.17
C ILE A 194 -10.78 5.49 10.49
N ARG A 195 -11.66 4.83 11.25
CA ARG A 195 -12.61 3.84 10.73
C ARG A 195 -14.02 4.41 10.85
N ILE A 196 -14.75 4.42 9.75
CA ILE A 196 -16.19 4.66 9.80
C ILE A 196 -16.92 3.37 10.17
N GLY A 197 -18.01 3.49 10.92
CA GLY A 197 -18.90 2.37 11.19
C GLY A 197 -19.57 1.86 9.91
N PRO A 198 -20.30 0.73 9.99
CA PRO A 198 -21.12 0.26 8.88
C PRO A 198 -22.06 1.38 8.42
N LEU A 199 -22.09 1.64 7.11
CA LEU A 199 -23.07 2.56 6.56
C LEU A 199 -24.48 1.99 6.77
N GLN A 200 -25.42 2.84 7.19
CA GLN A 200 -26.82 2.45 7.38
C GLN A 200 -27.40 1.96 6.04
N LYS A 201 -27.77 0.68 5.99
CA LYS A 201 -28.34 0.05 4.79
C LYS A 201 -29.84 0.36 4.76
N THR A 202 -30.25 1.47 4.14
CA THR A 202 -31.66 1.89 4.12
C THR A 202 -32.48 1.10 3.09
N THR A 203 -31.95 0.84 1.89
CA THR A 203 -32.52 -0.13 0.91
C THR A 203 -31.50 -0.38 -0.20
N TYR A 204 -31.23 -1.64 -0.56
CA TYR A 204 -30.52 -1.96 -1.80
C TYR A 204 -31.50 -2.60 -2.78
N PRO A 205 -31.45 -2.26 -4.08
CA PRO A 205 -32.14 -3.09 -5.08
C PRO A 205 -31.65 -4.53 -5.02
N LEU A 206 -32.57 -5.48 -5.25
CA LEU A 206 -32.18 -6.85 -5.52
C LEU A 206 -31.27 -6.89 -6.75
N LYS A 207 -29.99 -7.20 -6.53
CA LYS A 207 -29.00 -7.31 -7.61
C LYS A 207 -28.94 -8.75 -8.11
N LEU A 208 -29.66 -9.03 -9.19
CA LEU A 208 -29.58 -10.31 -9.90
C LEU A 208 -28.39 -10.30 -10.88
N GLY A 209 -27.24 -10.80 -10.41
CA GLY A 209 -26.04 -10.97 -11.22
C GLY A 209 -25.93 -12.38 -11.77
N ILE A 210 -25.69 -12.52 -13.08
CA ILE A 210 -25.38 -13.81 -13.71
C ILE A 210 -23.88 -13.87 -13.97
N LYS A 211 -23.22 -14.96 -13.57
CA LYS A 211 -21.82 -15.20 -13.95
C LYS A 211 -21.71 -15.31 -15.47
N LYS A 212 -20.71 -14.65 -16.05
CA LYS A 212 -20.50 -14.63 -17.49
C LYS A 212 -19.12 -15.16 -17.82
N ASP A 213 -18.99 -15.77 -19.00
CA ASP A 213 -17.70 -16.15 -19.55
C ASP A 213 -16.89 -14.92 -20.01
N ARG A 214 -15.67 -15.16 -20.50
CA ARG A 214 -14.79 -14.12 -21.05
C ARG A 214 -15.37 -13.38 -22.27
N PHE A 215 -16.43 -13.91 -22.89
CA PHE A 215 -17.13 -13.32 -24.03
C PHE A 215 -18.47 -12.67 -23.64
N GLY A 216 -18.78 -12.60 -22.34
CA GLY A 216 -19.99 -11.97 -21.82
C GLY A 216 -21.25 -12.83 -21.89
N ARG A 217 -21.14 -14.13 -22.24
CA ARG A 217 -22.25 -15.07 -22.32
C ARG A 217 -22.58 -15.60 -20.92
N PRO A 218 -23.87 -15.72 -20.55
CA PRO A 218 -24.27 -16.31 -19.27
C PRO A 218 -23.72 -17.74 -19.10
N LEU A 219 -23.04 -18.01 -17.99
CA LEU A 219 -22.55 -19.35 -17.63
C LEU A 219 -23.64 -20.18 -16.95
N GLU A 220 -24.50 -19.53 -16.17
CA GLU A 220 -25.53 -20.18 -15.37
C GLU A 220 -26.86 -19.42 -15.54
N LYS A 221 -27.97 -20.15 -15.56
CA LYS A 221 -29.30 -19.54 -15.46
C LYS A 221 -29.61 -19.40 -13.98
N LYS A 222 -30.13 -18.23 -13.57
CA LYS A 222 -30.71 -18.07 -12.24
C LYS A 222 -32.18 -18.44 -12.26
N LYS A 223 -32.62 -19.20 -11.27
CA LYS A 223 -34.03 -19.55 -11.05
C LYS A 223 -34.54 -18.81 -9.83
N GLY A 224 -35.76 -18.32 -9.86
CA GLY A 224 -36.33 -17.62 -8.72
C GLY A 224 -37.84 -17.67 -8.72
N LEU A 225 -38.40 -17.54 -7.53
CA LEU A 225 -39.84 -17.59 -7.30
C LEU A 225 -40.42 -16.17 -7.32
N ILE A 226 -41.58 -16.00 -7.95
CA ILE A 226 -42.36 -14.76 -7.86
C ILE A 226 -43.65 -15.08 -7.13
N SER A 227 -43.90 -14.44 -6.00
CA SER A 227 -45.06 -14.69 -5.14
C SER A 227 -45.92 -13.44 -4.90
N TRP A 228 -47.20 -13.68 -4.66
CA TRP A 228 -48.32 -12.74 -4.60
C TRP A 228 -48.77 -12.46 -3.17
N GLN A 229 -48.46 -13.38 -2.25
CA GLN A 229 -48.76 -13.25 -0.83
C GLN A 229 -47.46 -13.05 -0.05
N PRO A 230 -47.45 -12.21 0.99
CA PRO A 230 -46.38 -12.22 1.98
C PRO A 230 -46.55 -13.48 2.86
N THR A 231 -46.20 -14.64 2.33
CA THR A 231 -46.15 -15.86 3.15
C THR A 231 -44.92 -15.77 4.07
N THR A 232 -45.13 -15.99 5.36
CA THR A 232 -44.13 -15.87 6.41
C THR A 232 -42.84 -16.63 6.06
N THR A 233 -41.79 -15.87 5.78
CA THR A 233 -40.51 -16.22 5.13
C THR A 233 -39.58 -17.10 5.99
N LYS A 234 -40.01 -18.30 6.38
CA LYS A 234 -39.12 -19.27 7.06
C LYS A 234 -39.01 -20.66 6.43
N ARG A 235 -39.82 -21.02 5.43
CA ARG A 235 -39.83 -22.38 4.85
C ARG A 235 -39.44 -22.53 3.37
N LEU A 236 -39.02 -21.46 2.69
CA LEU A 236 -38.71 -21.49 1.25
C LEU A 236 -37.25 -21.16 0.89
N TYR A 237 -36.36 -21.00 1.88
CA TYR A 237 -34.92 -21.04 1.64
C TYR A 237 -34.44 -22.50 1.59
N ASP A 238 -35.03 -23.31 0.72
CA ASP A 238 -34.36 -24.52 0.26
C ASP A 238 -33.41 -24.15 -0.87
N GLU A 239 -32.36 -24.95 -1.08
CA GLU A 239 -31.27 -24.72 -2.04
C GLU A 239 -31.71 -24.62 -3.53
N GLU A 240 -33.01 -24.54 -3.81
CA GLU A 240 -33.60 -24.65 -5.14
C GLU A 240 -33.71 -23.30 -5.91
N TYR A 241 -33.82 -22.16 -5.20
CA TYR A 241 -34.06 -20.85 -5.82
C TYR A 241 -33.01 -19.79 -5.46
N ASP A 242 -32.51 -19.06 -6.47
CA ASP A 242 -31.54 -17.97 -6.32
C ASP A 242 -32.13 -16.67 -5.75
N PHE A 243 -33.44 -16.46 -5.90
CA PHE A 243 -34.13 -15.26 -5.45
C PHE A 243 -35.64 -15.50 -5.30
N ILE A 244 -36.28 -14.67 -4.46
CA ILE A 244 -37.72 -14.59 -4.33
C ILE A 244 -38.14 -13.12 -4.50
N LEU A 245 -39.12 -12.87 -5.36
CA LEU A 245 -39.71 -11.55 -5.58
C LEU A 245 -41.17 -11.55 -5.12
N HIS A 246 -41.51 -10.62 -4.25
CA HIS A 246 -42.89 -10.39 -3.86
C HIS A 246 -43.48 -9.28 -4.73
N THR A 247 -44.67 -9.54 -5.28
CA THR A 247 -45.40 -8.59 -6.12
C THR A 247 -46.81 -8.41 -5.60
N CYS A 248 -47.39 -7.25 -5.84
CA CYS A 248 -48.80 -7.03 -5.54
C CYS A 248 -49.66 -7.81 -6.56
N PRO A 249 -50.81 -8.36 -6.14
CA PRO A 249 -51.72 -9.04 -7.06
C PRO A 249 -52.11 -8.15 -8.23
N CYS A 250 -52.03 -8.67 -9.45
CA CYS A 250 -52.57 -7.99 -10.63
C CYS A 250 -53.25 -8.99 -11.57
N GLU A 251 -54.35 -8.56 -12.20
CA GLU A 251 -55.17 -9.38 -13.12
C GLU A 251 -54.37 -9.94 -14.31
N GLN A 252 -53.29 -9.26 -14.71
CA GLN A 252 -52.45 -9.68 -15.83
C GLN A 252 -51.75 -11.02 -15.56
N PHE A 253 -51.47 -11.35 -14.30
CA PHE A 253 -50.80 -12.60 -13.96
C PHE A 253 -51.68 -13.85 -14.14
N ARG A 254 -53.01 -13.70 -14.24
CA ARG A 254 -53.95 -14.81 -14.51
C ARG A 254 -53.85 -15.35 -15.95
N HIS A 255 -53.12 -14.67 -16.81
CA HIS A 255 -53.04 -14.97 -18.24
C HIS A 255 -51.71 -15.62 -18.65
N PHE A 256 -50.78 -15.82 -17.72
CA PHE A 256 -49.51 -16.48 -18.04
C PHE A 256 -49.66 -18.00 -18.06
N SER A 257 -48.97 -18.62 -19.00
CA SER A 257 -48.80 -20.06 -19.11
C SER A 257 -47.31 -20.43 -18.99
N GLU A 258 -47.02 -21.70 -18.71
CA GLU A 258 -45.65 -22.20 -18.78
C GLU A 258 -45.06 -21.98 -20.19
N GLY A 259 -43.82 -21.51 -20.24
CA GLY A 259 -43.15 -21.11 -21.49
C GLY A 259 -43.28 -19.62 -21.85
N ASP A 260 -44.16 -18.87 -21.17
CA ASP A 260 -44.30 -17.43 -21.40
C ASP A 260 -43.13 -16.62 -20.84
N PHE A 261 -42.98 -15.39 -21.36
CA PHE A 261 -42.02 -14.42 -20.85
C PHE A 261 -42.71 -13.33 -20.02
N LEU A 262 -42.27 -13.18 -18.78
CA LEU A 262 -42.63 -12.05 -17.93
C LEU A 262 -41.64 -10.92 -18.14
N TYR A 263 -42.11 -9.76 -18.62
CA TYR A 263 -41.28 -8.58 -18.85
C TYR A 263 -41.36 -7.59 -17.69
N PHE A 264 -40.23 -6.96 -17.36
CA PHE A 264 -40.17 -5.92 -16.34
C PHE A 264 -39.08 -4.89 -16.67
N ILE A 265 -39.10 -3.77 -15.94
CA ILE A 265 -38.10 -2.69 -16.05
C ILE A 265 -37.28 -2.69 -14.77
N ASP A 266 -35.95 -2.73 -14.88
CA ASP A 266 -35.06 -2.63 -13.72
C ASP A 266 -34.88 -1.16 -13.25
N LEU A 267 -34.27 -0.94 -12.07
CA LEU A 267 -33.98 0.41 -11.56
C LEU A 267 -33.05 1.25 -12.45
N ARG A 268 -32.49 0.68 -13.52
CA ARG A 268 -31.68 1.38 -14.52
C ARG A 268 -32.48 1.65 -15.79
N ASN A 269 -33.81 1.56 -15.74
CA ASN A 269 -34.73 1.72 -16.86
C ASN A 269 -34.46 0.76 -18.03
N LYS A 270 -33.87 -0.41 -17.78
CA LYS A 270 -33.63 -1.41 -18.82
C LYS A 270 -34.71 -2.49 -18.78
N ARG A 271 -35.24 -2.81 -19.96
CA ARG A 271 -36.18 -3.93 -20.13
C ARG A 271 -35.48 -5.26 -19.86
N ARG A 272 -36.14 -6.11 -19.08
CA ARG A 272 -35.72 -7.45 -18.68
C ARG A 272 -36.87 -8.42 -18.90
N LYS A 273 -36.53 -9.71 -18.89
CA LYS A 273 -37.52 -10.77 -18.95
C LYS A 273 -37.11 -11.97 -18.10
N PHE A 274 -38.11 -12.63 -17.52
CA PHE A 274 -38.00 -13.98 -16.97
C PHE A 274 -38.77 -14.94 -17.87
N LEU A 275 -38.28 -16.17 -17.98
CA LEU A 275 -39.02 -17.27 -18.59
C LEU A 275 -39.79 -17.98 -17.49
N ILE A 276 -41.09 -18.17 -17.69
CA ILE A 276 -41.95 -18.91 -16.76
C ILE A 276 -41.75 -20.39 -17.02
N THR A 277 -41.19 -21.08 -16.03
CA THR A 277 -40.89 -22.53 -16.14
C THR A 277 -41.95 -23.39 -15.47
N GLU A 278 -42.68 -22.85 -14.50
CA GLU A 278 -43.70 -23.55 -13.74
C GLU A 278 -44.69 -22.53 -13.16
N ILE A 279 -45.98 -22.90 -13.07
CA ILE A 279 -47.01 -22.11 -12.38
C ILE A 279 -47.70 -22.98 -11.34
N SER A 280 -47.48 -22.67 -10.07
CA SER A 280 -48.20 -23.32 -8.97
C SER A 280 -49.50 -22.56 -8.65
N PRO A 281 -50.61 -23.26 -8.35
CA PRO A 281 -51.83 -22.61 -7.89
C PRO A 281 -51.58 -21.85 -6.58
N ALA A 282 -52.23 -20.70 -6.43
CA ALA A 282 -52.21 -19.95 -5.18
C ALA A 282 -52.81 -20.83 -4.06
N VAL A 283 -52.01 -21.11 -3.03
CA VAL A 283 -52.52 -21.67 -1.77
C VAL A 283 -53.16 -20.56 -0.95
#